data_AF-A0A512D255-F1
#
_entry.id   AF-A0A512D255-F1
#
_cell.length_a   1.000
_cell.length_b   1.000
_cell.length_c   1.000
_cell.angle_alpha   90.00
_cell.angle_beta   90.00
_cell.angle_gamma   90.00
#
_symmetry.space_group_name_H-M   'P 1'
#
loop_
_entity.id
_entity.type
_entity.pdbx_description
1 polymer ?
#
loop_
_entity_poly.entity_id
_entity_poly.type
_entity_poly.pdbx_seq_one_letter_code
_entity_poly.pdbx_strand_id
1 'polypeptide(L)'
;MDEAQELTDAEWRMLLSRCPSRSLTVVGDRAQARHGFTESWRDRLARVGLDRVAVATLDVNYRTPAEVMAEAEPVIRAALPDANVPTSIRESGIPIRHGTTAELRSVLTSWLGAHSDGTACVIGDPTFAGTSRIRSLTPTLAKGLEFDLVVIVEPERFGGGIEGAVDRYVAMTRATQQLVVLTDR
;
A
#
# COMPACT_ATOMS: atom_id res chain seq x y z
N MET A 1 -14.52 1.99 10.87
CA MET A 1 -13.37 1.05 11.00
C MET A 1 -12.66 1.06 9.68
N ASP A 2 -11.38 1.45 9.69
CA ASP A 2 -10.53 1.45 8.50
C ASP A 2 -9.55 0.28 8.55
N GLU A 3 -8.97 -0.07 7.41
CA GLU A 3 -8.03 -1.20 7.25
C GLU A 3 -8.56 -2.53 7.82
N ALA A 4 -9.87 -2.73 7.73
CA ALA A 4 -10.56 -3.81 8.43
C ALA A 4 -10.19 -5.23 7.91
N GLN A 5 -9.48 -5.32 6.80
CA GLN A 5 -8.94 -6.55 6.25
C GLN A 5 -7.81 -7.14 7.11
N GLU A 6 -7.18 -6.33 7.98
CA GLU A 6 -6.15 -6.79 8.91
C GLU A 6 -6.74 -7.36 10.22
N LEU A 7 -8.04 -7.18 10.45
CA LEU A 7 -8.67 -7.59 11.71
C LEU A 7 -8.86 -9.11 11.77
N THR A 8 -8.37 -9.67 12.87
CA THR A 8 -8.62 -11.06 13.28
C THR A 8 -10.05 -11.27 13.78
N ASP A 9 -10.47 -12.53 13.86
CA ASP A 9 -11.80 -12.88 14.39
C ASP A 9 -11.99 -12.44 15.85
N ALA A 10 -10.90 -12.45 16.64
CA ALA A 10 -10.93 -12.00 18.03
C ALA A 10 -11.18 -10.48 18.11
N GLU A 11 -10.53 -9.70 17.26
CA GLU A 11 -10.73 -8.25 17.20
C GLU A 11 -12.13 -7.90 16.69
N TRP A 12 -12.66 -8.64 15.72
CA TRP A 12 -14.07 -8.49 15.30
C TRP A 12 -15.05 -8.74 16.45
N ARG A 13 -14.86 -9.81 17.23
CA ARG A 13 -15.68 -10.05 18.43
C ARG A 13 -15.57 -8.91 19.44
N MET A 14 -14.35 -8.40 19.65
CA MET A 14 -14.11 -7.24 20.51
C MET A 14 -14.89 -6.01 20.03
N LEU A 15 -14.88 -5.72 18.73
CA LEU A 15 -15.62 -4.60 18.14
C LEU A 15 -17.13 -4.76 18.31
N LEU A 16 -17.66 -5.95 18.02
CA LEU A 16 -19.10 -6.22 18.13
C LEU A 16 -19.59 -6.17 19.58
N SER A 17 -18.78 -6.59 20.55
CA SER A 17 -19.10 -6.41 21.97
C SER A 17 -19.25 -4.95 22.40
N ARG A 18 -18.58 -4.03 21.68
CA ARG A 18 -18.59 -2.57 21.95
C ARG A 18 -19.58 -1.81 21.08
N CYS A 19 -20.15 -2.44 20.07
CA CYS A 19 -21.19 -1.88 19.21
C CYS A 19 -22.45 -2.77 19.25
N PRO A 20 -23.26 -2.72 20.33
CA PRO A 20 -24.45 -3.57 20.47
C PRO A 20 -25.49 -3.37 19.37
N SER A 21 -25.55 -2.17 18.76
CA SER A 21 -26.42 -1.87 17.62
C SER A 21 -25.99 -2.56 16.33
N ARG A 22 -24.74 -3.03 16.26
CA ARG A 22 -24.11 -3.62 15.06
C ARG A 22 -24.14 -2.73 13.82
N SER A 23 -24.31 -1.42 14.03
CA SER A 23 -24.23 -0.43 12.96
C SER A 23 -22.79 0.02 12.81
N LEU A 24 -22.12 -0.44 11.76
CA LEU A 24 -20.70 -0.20 11.52
C LEU A 24 -20.48 0.26 10.08
N THR A 25 -19.57 1.21 9.90
CA THR A 25 -19.00 1.52 8.58
C THR A 25 -17.61 0.91 8.54
N VAL A 26 -17.42 -0.02 7.61
CA VAL A 26 -16.20 -0.80 7.44
C VAL A 26 -15.56 -0.39 6.12
N VAL A 27 -14.27 -0.05 6.17
CA VAL A 27 -13.45 0.34 5.02
C VAL A 27 -12.22 -0.56 5.01
N GLY A 28 -11.81 -0.97 3.81
CA GLY A 28 -10.63 -1.81 3.63
C GLY A 28 -10.50 -2.32 2.20
N ASP A 29 -9.32 -2.84 1.88
CA ASP A 29 -8.97 -3.37 0.57
C ASP A 29 -8.40 -4.78 0.71
N ARG A 30 -9.05 -5.75 0.07
CA ARG A 30 -8.63 -7.17 0.05
C ARG A 30 -7.22 -7.34 -0.52
N ALA A 31 -6.87 -6.53 -1.52
CA ALA A 31 -5.56 -6.57 -2.18
C ALA A 31 -4.43 -6.06 -1.28
N GLN A 32 -4.77 -5.40 -0.16
CA GLN A 32 -3.81 -4.90 0.83
C GLN A 32 -3.78 -5.76 2.10
N ALA A 33 -4.46 -6.92 2.11
CA ALA A 33 -4.48 -7.82 3.26
C ALA A 33 -3.23 -8.69 3.27
N ARG A 34 -2.28 -8.39 4.16
CA ARG A 34 -0.98 -9.06 4.17
C ARG A 34 -1.14 -10.58 4.37
N HIS A 35 -1.92 -11.00 5.35
CA HIS A 35 -2.17 -12.42 5.67
C HIS A 35 -3.19 -13.12 4.74
N GLY A 36 -3.57 -12.45 3.64
CA GLY A 36 -4.51 -12.96 2.66
C GLY A 36 -5.98 -12.72 3.04
N PHE A 37 -6.78 -12.37 2.03
CA PHE A 37 -8.23 -12.18 2.16
C PHE A 37 -8.93 -12.88 0.99
N THR A 38 -9.11 -14.19 1.15
CA THR A 38 -9.52 -15.10 0.06
C THR A 38 -11.02 -15.13 -0.19
N GLU A 39 -11.84 -14.68 0.76
CA GLU A 39 -13.30 -14.63 0.63
C GLU A 39 -13.79 -13.22 0.25
N SER A 40 -15.11 -13.07 0.02
CA SER A 40 -15.71 -11.75 -0.17
C SER A 40 -15.92 -11.01 1.16
N TRP A 41 -16.03 -9.68 1.10
CA TRP A 41 -16.40 -8.89 2.29
C TRP A 41 -17.72 -9.33 2.92
N ARG A 42 -18.70 -9.76 2.11
CA ARG A 42 -19.99 -10.26 2.62
C ARG A 42 -19.80 -11.53 3.44
N ASP A 43 -19.01 -12.47 2.92
CA ASP A 43 -18.74 -13.74 3.61
C ASP A 43 -17.94 -13.50 4.89
N ARG A 44 -16.90 -12.66 4.84
CA ARG A 44 -16.10 -12.28 6.01
C ARG A 44 -16.96 -11.72 7.14
N LEU A 45 -17.81 -10.74 6.81
CA LEU A 45 -18.65 -10.06 7.79
C LEU A 45 -19.76 -10.98 8.31
N ALA A 46 -20.32 -11.86 7.46
CA ALA A 46 -21.28 -12.88 7.89
C ALA A 46 -20.66 -13.85 8.91
N ARG A 47 -19.42 -14.30 8.71
CA ARG A 47 -18.71 -15.20 9.65
C ARG A 47 -18.56 -14.61 11.06
N VAL A 48 -18.46 -13.28 11.17
CA VAL A 48 -18.36 -12.60 12.48
C VAL A 48 -19.72 -12.19 13.05
N GLY A 49 -20.83 -12.50 12.35
CA GLY A 49 -22.20 -12.28 12.85
C GLY A 49 -22.88 -11.00 12.35
N LEU A 50 -22.40 -10.44 11.22
CA LEU A 50 -23.05 -9.35 10.50
C LEU A 50 -23.72 -9.91 9.22
N ASP A 51 -25.02 -10.15 9.29
CA ASP A 51 -25.83 -10.76 8.22
C ASP A 51 -26.44 -9.73 7.24
N ARG A 52 -26.57 -8.46 7.67
CA ARG A 52 -27.10 -7.36 6.85
C ARG A 52 -25.99 -6.46 6.32
N VAL A 53 -25.34 -6.90 5.23
CA VAL A 53 -24.16 -6.22 4.66
C VAL A 53 -24.48 -5.61 3.29
N ALA A 54 -24.39 -4.29 3.20
CA ALA A 54 -24.31 -3.57 1.93
C ALA A 54 -22.83 -3.28 1.61
N VAL A 55 -22.40 -3.61 0.40
CA VAL A 55 -21.03 -3.34 -0.08
C VAL A 55 -21.11 -2.34 -1.22
N ALA A 56 -20.34 -1.26 -1.10
CA ALA A 56 -20.10 -0.30 -2.16
C ALA A 56 -18.59 -0.29 -2.46
N THR A 57 -18.23 -0.34 -3.74
CA THR A 57 -16.84 -0.39 -4.20
C THR A 57 -16.45 0.96 -4.77
N LEU A 58 -15.21 1.38 -4.52
CA LEU A 58 -14.63 2.59 -5.11
C LEU A 58 -13.58 2.16 -6.14
N ASP A 59 -13.91 2.34 -7.43
CA ASP A 59 -13.07 1.87 -8.53
C ASP A 59 -12.22 2.99 -9.16
N VAL A 60 -12.30 4.21 -8.62
CA VAL A 60 -11.57 5.39 -9.13
C VAL A 60 -10.50 5.82 -8.12
N ASN A 61 -9.25 5.84 -8.57
CA ASN A 61 -8.12 6.34 -7.80
C ASN A 61 -7.70 7.75 -8.29
N TYR A 62 -7.68 8.71 -7.37
CA TYR A 62 -7.23 10.08 -7.63
C TYR A 62 -5.93 10.43 -6.88
N ARG A 63 -5.43 9.53 -6.03
CA ARG A 63 -4.26 9.77 -5.18
C ARG A 63 -2.98 9.29 -5.84
N THR A 64 -2.96 8.03 -6.27
CA THR A 64 -1.80 7.39 -6.90
C THR A 64 -1.84 7.60 -8.41
N PRO A 65 -0.75 8.12 -9.03
CA PRO A 65 -0.68 8.31 -10.48
C PRO A 65 -0.83 6.99 -11.27
N ALA A 66 -1.34 7.08 -12.50
CA ALA A 66 -1.54 5.94 -13.39
C ALA A 66 -0.22 5.18 -13.67
N GLU A 67 0.90 5.89 -13.75
CA GLU A 67 2.23 5.33 -13.97
C GLU A 67 2.63 4.38 -12.84
N VAL A 68 2.32 4.74 -11.59
CA VAL A 68 2.59 3.90 -10.41
C VAL A 68 1.66 2.70 -10.38
N MET A 69 0.38 2.87 -10.73
CA MET A 69 -0.56 1.76 -10.79
C MET A 69 -0.20 0.76 -11.89
N ALA A 70 0.29 1.22 -13.04
CA ALA A 70 0.77 0.36 -14.12
C ALA A 70 1.95 -0.53 -13.68
N GLU A 71 2.80 -0.06 -12.77
CA GLU A 71 3.88 -0.85 -12.16
C GLU A 71 3.35 -1.79 -11.06
N ALA A 72 2.40 -1.33 -10.24
CA ALA A 72 1.94 -2.06 -9.06
C ALA A 72 0.91 -3.16 -9.36
N GLU A 73 0.02 -2.94 -10.34
CA GLU A 73 -1.08 -3.85 -10.69
C GLU A 73 -0.59 -5.26 -11.05
N PRO A 74 0.42 -5.45 -11.93
CA PRO A 74 0.92 -6.78 -12.27
C PRO A 74 1.45 -7.54 -11.04
N VAL A 75 2.06 -6.84 -10.09
CA VAL A 75 2.64 -7.43 -8.87
C VAL A 75 1.57 -8.07 -8.01
N ILE A 76 0.46 -7.36 -7.75
CA ILE A 76 -0.60 -7.91 -6.91
C ILE A 76 -1.43 -8.95 -7.64
N ARG A 77 -1.72 -8.75 -8.93
CA ARG A 77 -2.50 -9.72 -9.73
C ARG A 77 -1.79 -11.06 -9.92
N ALA A 78 -0.45 -11.08 -9.90
CA ALA A 78 0.30 -12.33 -9.93
C ALA A 78 0.03 -13.22 -8.70
N ALA A 79 -0.27 -12.62 -7.54
CA ALA A 79 -0.57 -13.34 -6.30
C ALA A 79 -2.08 -13.46 -6.01
N LEU A 80 -2.87 -12.48 -6.44
CA LEU A 80 -4.31 -12.37 -6.20
C LEU A 80 -5.01 -11.94 -7.51
N PRO A 81 -5.33 -12.89 -8.41
CA PRO A 81 -5.84 -12.57 -9.75
C PRO A 81 -7.15 -11.77 -9.77
N ASP A 82 -8.00 -11.95 -8.75
CA ASP A 82 -9.28 -11.26 -8.56
C ASP A 82 -9.15 -9.95 -7.75
N ALA A 83 -7.93 -9.46 -7.51
CA ALA A 83 -7.71 -8.18 -6.83
C ALA A 83 -8.47 -7.05 -7.54
N ASN A 84 -9.25 -6.28 -6.76
CA ASN A 84 -9.91 -5.10 -7.28
C ASN A 84 -8.96 -3.91 -7.28
N VAL A 85 -8.20 -3.76 -8.36
CA VAL A 85 -7.28 -2.63 -8.55
C VAL A 85 -8.05 -1.46 -9.14
N PRO A 86 -8.08 -0.28 -8.49
CA PRO A 86 -8.84 0.87 -8.98
C PRO A 86 -8.17 1.50 -10.21
N THR A 87 -8.98 2.10 -11.08
CA THR A 87 -8.51 2.86 -12.24
C THR A 87 -8.03 4.25 -11.80
N SER A 88 -6.76 4.55 -12.04
CA SER A 88 -6.23 5.89 -11.78
C SER A 88 -6.64 6.89 -12.86
N ILE A 89 -7.21 8.03 -12.44
CA ILE A 89 -7.60 9.13 -13.33
C ILE A 89 -6.61 10.31 -13.31
N ARG A 90 -5.55 10.19 -12.51
CA ARG A 90 -4.49 11.18 -12.37
C ARG A 90 -3.22 10.64 -13.01
N GLU A 91 -2.57 11.48 -13.80
CA GLU A 91 -1.24 11.22 -14.36
C GLU A 91 -0.25 12.23 -13.75
N SER A 92 0.97 11.79 -13.45
CA SER A 92 2.03 12.70 -13.01
C SER A 92 2.92 13.16 -14.16
N GLY A 93 2.94 12.42 -15.27
CA GLY A 93 3.87 12.61 -16.37
C GLY A 93 5.31 12.22 -16.02
N ILE A 94 5.54 11.64 -14.83
CA ILE A 94 6.86 11.25 -14.34
C ILE A 94 6.99 9.73 -14.48
N PRO A 95 7.89 9.22 -15.33
CA PRO A 95 8.08 7.78 -15.47
C PRO A 95 8.66 7.16 -14.20
N ILE A 96 8.34 5.89 -13.98
CA ILE A 96 8.93 5.10 -12.89
C ILE A 96 10.43 4.93 -13.17
N ARG A 97 11.25 5.29 -12.19
CA ARG A 97 12.71 5.17 -12.32
C ARG A 97 13.17 3.86 -11.69
N HIS A 98 13.93 3.08 -12.46
CA HIS A 98 14.69 1.95 -11.93
C HIS A 98 16.17 2.31 -11.87
N GLY A 99 16.89 1.78 -10.88
CA GLY A 99 18.30 2.06 -10.67
C GLY A 99 18.96 1.09 -9.69
N THR A 100 20.18 1.41 -9.27
CA THR A 100 20.92 0.62 -8.28
C THR A 100 20.79 1.20 -6.88
N THR A 101 20.94 0.37 -5.85
CA THR A 101 20.89 0.82 -4.44
C THR A 101 21.93 1.91 -4.13
N ALA A 102 23.06 1.89 -4.84
CA ALA A 102 24.10 2.93 -4.75
C ALA A 102 23.58 4.33 -5.14
N GLU A 103 22.52 4.43 -5.94
CA GLU A 103 21.91 5.70 -6.35
C GLU A 103 20.98 6.31 -5.29
N LEU A 104 20.66 5.59 -4.20
CA LEU A 104 19.68 6.04 -3.20
C LEU A 104 19.96 7.48 -2.73
N ARG A 105 21.20 7.77 -2.35
CA ARG A 105 21.57 9.10 -1.84
C ARG A 105 21.48 10.19 -2.92
N SER A 106 21.84 9.89 -4.16
CA SER A 106 21.80 10.89 -5.24
C SER A 106 20.36 11.19 -5.66
N VAL A 107 19.50 10.17 -5.71
CA VAL A 107 18.05 10.31 -5.93
C VAL A 107 17.44 11.24 -4.89
N LEU A 108 17.64 10.96 -3.60
CA LEU A 108 17.06 11.75 -2.52
C LEU A 108 17.62 13.18 -2.47
N THR A 109 18.91 13.36 -2.70
CA THR A 109 19.55 14.70 -2.70
C THR A 109 19.02 15.55 -3.86
N SER A 110 18.95 14.99 -5.06
CA SER A 110 18.40 15.67 -6.23
C SER A 110 16.93 16.06 -6.01
N TRP A 111 16.14 15.11 -5.50
CA TRP A 111 14.73 15.35 -5.25
C TRP A 111 14.48 16.44 -4.18
N LEU A 112 15.22 16.41 -3.06
CA LEU A 112 15.15 17.46 -2.04
C LEU A 112 15.55 18.84 -2.58
N GLY A 113 16.52 18.90 -3.51
CA GLY A 113 16.93 20.15 -4.15
C GLY A 113 15.88 20.73 -5.09
N ALA A 114 15.07 19.88 -5.72
CA ALA A 114 14.01 20.29 -6.64
C ALA A 114 12.65 20.57 -5.94
N HIS A 115 12.44 20.07 -4.72
CA HIS A 115 11.16 20.17 -4.01
C HIS A 115 11.35 20.81 -2.63
N SER A 116 10.80 22.01 -2.41
CA SER A 116 10.94 22.74 -1.14
C SER A 116 10.17 22.13 0.02
N ASP A 117 8.96 21.58 -0.23
CA ASP A 117 8.00 21.26 0.84
C ASP A 117 7.46 19.81 0.82
N GLY A 118 7.90 18.99 -0.14
CA GLY A 118 7.44 17.60 -0.26
C GLY A 118 8.00 16.66 0.82
N THR A 119 7.38 15.49 0.98
CA THR A 119 7.87 14.38 1.81
C THR A 119 8.27 13.17 0.97
N ALA A 120 9.29 12.44 1.43
CA ALA A 120 9.73 11.20 0.79
C ALA A 120 9.78 10.04 1.80
N CYS A 121 9.71 8.81 1.27
CA CYS A 121 9.94 7.62 2.06
C CYS A 121 10.86 6.64 1.34
N VAL A 122 11.85 6.15 2.08
CA VAL A 122 12.64 4.97 1.71
C VAL A 122 11.95 3.76 2.34
N ILE A 123 11.61 2.77 1.52
CA ILE A 123 10.98 1.52 1.97
C ILE A 123 11.93 0.36 1.65
N GLY A 124 12.32 -0.41 2.67
CA GLY A 124 13.16 -1.60 2.49
C GLY A 124 14.63 -1.47 2.88
N ASP A 125 15.10 -0.27 3.22
CA ASP A 125 16.47 -0.04 3.72
C ASP A 125 16.46 0.37 5.20
N PRO A 126 16.60 -0.59 6.15
CA PRO A 126 16.63 -0.28 7.58
C PRO A 126 17.89 0.47 8.00
N THR A 127 18.93 0.53 7.15
CA THR A 127 20.17 1.24 7.46
C THR A 127 20.08 2.72 7.13
N PHE A 128 19.12 3.12 6.30
CA PHE A 128 18.88 4.53 5.98
C PHE A 128 18.31 5.27 7.20
N ALA A 129 19.10 6.21 7.73
CA ALA A 129 18.66 7.10 8.80
C ALA A 129 17.71 8.18 8.23
N GLY A 130 16.45 8.13 8.64
CA GLY A 130 15.44 9.13 8.25
C GLY A 130 15.79 10.55 8.72
N THR A 131 15.19 11.53 8.04
CA THR A 131 15.28 12.96 8.36
C THR A 131 13.90 13.52 8.66
N SER A 132 13.78 14.84 8.85
CA SER A 132 12.47 15.50 9.02
C SER A 132 11.55 15.33 7.80
N ARG A 133 12.11 15.25 6.59
CA ARG A 133 11.36 15.16 5.31
C ARG A 133 11.43 13.79 4.65
N ILE A 134 12.33 12.90 5.10
CA ILE A 134 12.50 11.57 4.54
C ILE A 134 12.30 10.53 5.64
N ARG A 135 11.30 9.67 5.49
CA ARG A 135 11.06 8.55 6.43
C ARG A 135 11.75 7.29 5.92
N SER A 136 12.23 6.43 6.82
CA SER A 136 12.66 5.06 6.51
C SER A 136 11.68 4.10 7.16
N LEU A 137 10.97 3.30 6.37
CA LEU A 137 9.90 2.43 6.85
C LEU A 137 9.98 1.04 6.23
N THR A 138 9.36 0.06 6.89
CA THR A 138 9.01 -1.22 6.25
C THR A 138 7.71 -1.06 5.46
N PRO A 139 7.39 -1.96 4.52
CA PRO A 139 6.10 -1.93 3.82
C PRO A 139 4.90 -1.88 4.78
N THR A 140 4.96 -2.68 5.86
CA THR A 140 3.92 -2.72 6.90
C THR A 140 3.75 -1.37 7.61
N LEU A 141 4.85 -0.69 7.95
CA LEU A 141 4.80 0.61 8.62
C LEU A 141 4.43 1.77 7.68
N ALA A 142 4.63 1.58 6.37
CA ALA A 142 4.24 2.56 5.36
C ALA A 142 2.75 2.49 5.01
N LYS A 143 2.05 1.40 5.36
CA LYS A 143 0.62 1.22 5.11
C LYS A 143 -0.19 2.36 5.72
N GLY A 144 -1.15 2.88 4.95
CA GLY A 144 -1.97 4.03 5.35
C GLY A 144 -1.26 5.39 5.26
N LEU A 145 0.04 5.43 4.96
CA LEU A 145 0.79 6.68 4.75
C LEU A 145 0.91 7.00 3.25
N GLU A 146 1.26 8.23 2.95
CA GLU A 146 1.43 8.73 1.58
C GLU A 146 2.62 9.69 1.53
N PHE A 147 3.36 9.64 0.43
CA PHE A 147 4.56 10.44 0.20
C PHE A 147 4.60 10.95 -1.23
N ASP A 148 5.22 12.11 -1.46
CA ASP A 148 5.40 12.64 -2.81
C ASP A 148 6.39 11.77 -3.60
N LEU A 149 7.46 11.34 -2.94
CA LEU A 149 8.44 10.39 -3.46
C LEU A 149 8.46 9.12 -2.61
N VAL A 150 8.39 7.95 -3.25
CA VAL A 150 8.76 6.68 -2.63
C VAL A 150 9.96 6.09 -3.34
N VAL A 151 10.97 5.70 -2.58
CA VAL A 151 12.10 4.90 -3.05
C VAL A 151 12.01 3.52 -2.42
N ILE A 152 11.73 2.50 -3.21
CA ILE A 152 11.70 1.11 -2.77
C ILE A 152 13.09 0.51 -3.00
N VAL A 153 13.69 -0.03 -1.96
CA VAL A 153 15.01 -0.68 -2.00
C VAL A 153 14.80 -2.18 -1.87
N GLU A 154 15.33 -2.94 -2.84
CA GLU A 154 15.31 -4.40 -2.84
C GLU A 154 13.90 -5.00 -2.64
N PRO A 155 12.90 -4.65 -3.48
CA PRO A 155 11.52 -5.15 -3.33
C PRO A 155 11.40 -6.68 -3.31
N GLU A 156 12.36 -7.40 -3.90
CA GLU A 156 12.44 -8.86 -3.86
C GLU A 156 12.69 -9.39 -2.43
N ARG A 157 13.37 -8.61 -1.57
CA ARG A 157 13.65 -8.97 -0.17
C ARG A 157 12.43 -8.84 0.74
N PHE A 158 11.32 -8.28 0.28
CA PHE A 158 10.08 -8.17 1.07
C PHE A 158 9.39 -9.54 1.27
N GLY A 159 9.87 -10.57 0.58
CA GLY A 159 9.40 -11.94 0.72
C GLY A 159 8.73 -12.47 -0.55
N GLY A 160 8.28 -13.72 -0.44
CA GLY A 160 7.56 -14.44 -1.50
C GLY A 160 6.07 -14.57 -1.21
N GLY A 161 5.36 -15.23 -2.13
CA GLY A 161 3.92 -15.51 -2.00
C GLY A 161 3.06 -14.26 -1.91
N ILE A 162 1.88 -14.41 -1.30
CA ILE A 162 0.89 -13.33 -1.16
C ILE A 162 1.43 -12.20 -0.28
N GLU A 163 2.05 -12.51 0.86
CA GLU A 163 2.58 -11.48 1.78
C GLU A 163 3.57 -10.55 1.07
N GLY A 164 4.56 -11.11 0.36
CA GLY A 164 5.56 -10.31 -0.35
C GLY A 164 4.98 -9.52 -1.53
N ALA A 165 3.98 -10.06 -2.23
CA ALA A 165 3.28 -9.34 -3.30
C ALA A 165 2.46 -8.17 -2.75
N VAL A 166 1.75 -8.37 -1.64
CA VAL A 166 1.01 -7.31 -0.93
C VAL A 166 1.96 -6.24 -0.42
N ASP A 167 3.07 -6.62 0.21
CA ASP A 167 4.06 -5.68 0.74
C ASP A 167 4.67 -4.82 -0.39
N ARG A 168 4.98 -5.41 -1.56
CA ARG A 168 5.42 -4.65 -2.75
C ARG A 168 4.32 -3.72 -3.28
N TYR A 169 3.09 -4.20 -3.45
CA TYR A 169 1.96 -3.40 -3.93
C TYR A 169 1.64 -2.22 -3.00
N VAL A 170 1.59 -2.47 -1.68
CA VAL A 170 1.38 -1.44 -0.66
C VAL A 170 2.49 -0.40 -0.73
N ALA A 171 3.76 -0.82 -0.79
CA ALA A 171 4.91 0.08 -0.86
C ALA A 171 4.85 0.99 -2.11
N MET A 172 4.58 0.42 -3.29
CA MET A 172 4.47 1.19 -4.54
C MET A 172 3.35 2.23 -4.47
N THR A 173 2.18 1.85 -3.96
CA THR A 173 0.99 2.70 -3.93
C THR A 173 1.04 3.82 -2.87
N ARG A 174 2.10 3.91 -2.05
CA ARG A 174 2.30 5.07 -1.15
C ARG A 174 2.79 6.31 -1.90
N ALA A 175 3.24 6.16 -3.15
CA ALA A 175 3.71 7.26 -3.98
C ALA A 175 2.55 8.06 -4.58
N THR A 176 2.51 9.36 -4.30
CA THR A 176 1.50 10.28 -4.85
C THR A 176 2.01 11.09 -6.05
N GLN A 177 3.33 11.07 -6.32
CA GLN A 177 3.92 11.73 -7.50
C GLN A 177 4.96 10.85 -8.19
N GLN A 178 6.02 10.45 -7.47
CA GLN A 178 7.18 9.76 -8.05
C GLN A 178 7.49 8.45 -7.30
N LEU A 179 7.75 7.39 -8.07
CA LEU A 179 8.23 6.11 -7.58
C LEU A 179 9.60 5.82 -8.17
N VAL A 180 10.52 5.37 -7.32
CA VAL A 180 11.84 4.87 -7.69
C VAL A 180 12.02 3.48 -7.11
N VAL A 181 12.48 2.54 -7.92
CA VAL A 181 12.77 1.16 -7.49
C VAL A 181 14.27 0.91 -7.68
N LEU A 182 14.96 0.59 -6.58
CA LEU A 182 16.40 0.38 -6.55
C LEU A 182 16.73 -1.07 -6.21
N THR A 183 17.60 -1.69 -7.00
CA THR A 183 18.02 -3.09 -6.84
C THR A 183 19.53 -3.24 -7.01
N ASP A 184 20.15 -4.20 -6.33
CA ASP A 184 21.58 -4.54 -6.30
C ASP A 184 22.04 -5.32 -7.56
N ARG A 185 21.21 -5.38 -8.62
CA ARG A 185 21.58 -6.06 -9.86
C ARG A 185 22.82 -5.45 -10.51
#